data_AF-T2IFZ7-F1
#
_entry.id   AF-T2IFZ7-F1
#
_cell.length_a   1.000
_cell.length_b   1.000
_cell.length_c   1.000
_cell.angle_alpha   90.00
_cell.angle_beta   90.00
_cell.angle_gamma   90.00
#
_symmetry.space_group_name_H-M   'P 1'
#
loop_
_entity.id
_entity.type
_entity.pdbx_description
1 polymer ?
#
loop_
_entity_poly.entity_id
_entity_poly.type
_entity_poly.pdbx_seq_one_letter_code
_entity_poly.pdbx_strand_id
1 'polypeptide(L)'
;MRQEFREKFNRQPTDSEIAQVLEISLKEWQEIKLAFQNREPVSLDVKISNGGEGQTSLGELVPDINYRSFQLAQEDQIRLQQALGQLEEKTRNILEFVFLKDLTQRETAEQLGISVVTVSRRVKKGLEVLKSNMGKEIC
;
A
#
# COMPACT_ATOMS: atom_id res chain seq x y z
N MET A 1 31.60 20.35 -22.46
CA MET A 1 30.26 20.97 -22.36
C MET A 1 30.06 21.90 -21.16
N ARG A 2 29.93 21.40 -19.90
CA ARG A 2 29.70 22.30 -18.73
C ARG A 2 30.88 23.24 -18.44
N GLN A 3 32.10 22.75 -18.61
CA GLN A 3 33.33 23.52 -18.44
C GLN A 3 33.48 24.62 -19.53
N GLU A 4 33.28 24.25 -20.79
CA GLU A 4 33.32 25.19 -21.93
C GLU A 4 32.22 26.27 -21.86
N PHE A 5 31.04 25.94 -21.35
CA PHE A 5 29.96 26.92 -21.16
C PHE A 5 30.28 27.92 -20.05
N ARG A 6 30.89 27.43 -18.96
CA ARG A 6 31.38 28.29 -17.86
C ARG A 6 32.48 29.23 -18.34
N GLU A 7 33.36 28.77 -19.22
CA GLU A 7 34.42 29.58 -19.82
C GLU A 7 33.89 30.65 -20.78
N LYS A 8 32.80 30.37 -21.52
CA LYS A 8 32.21 31.31 -22.49
C LYS A 8 31.22 32.31 -21.88
N PHE A 9 30.41 31.90 -20.91
CA PHE A 9 29.28 32.68 -20.39
C PHE A 9 29.41 33.04 -18.90
N ASN A 10 30.51 32.63 -18.25
CA ASN A 10 30.81 32.85 -16.82
C ASN A 10 29.67 32.42 -15.87
N ARG A 11 28.85 31.46 -16.30
CA ARG A 11 27.75 30.88 -15.52
C ARG A 11 27.57 29.40 -15.85
N GLN A 12 26.81 28.69 -15.02
CA GLN A 12 26.38 27.34 -15.35
C GLN A 12 25.31 27.38 -16.46
N PRO A 13 25.34 26.43 -17.41
CA PRO A 13 24.28 26.29 -18.39
C PRO A 13 22.97 25.88 -17.71
N THR A 14 21.86 26.41 -18.19
CA THR A 14 20.52 26.01 -17.76
C THR A 14 20.13 24.67 -18.39
N ASP A 15 19.18 23.96 -17.77
CA ASP A 15 18.70 22.67 -18.29
C ASP A 15 18.14 22.80 -19.73
N SER A 16 17.50 23.92 -20.06
CA SER A 16 17.01 24.21 -21.42
C SER A 16 18.13 24.41 -22.44
N GLU A 17 19.22 25.08 -22.06
CA GLU A 17 20.37 25.30 -22.95
C GLU A 17 21.13 24.01 -23.21
N ILE A 18 21.22 23.14 -22.21
CA ILE A 18 21.82 21.80 -22.38
C ILE A 18 20.95 20.96 -23.32
N ALA A 19 19.63 20.95 -23.11
CA ALA A 19 18.70 20.24 -23.98
C ALA A 19 18.78 20.72 -25.44
N GLN A 20 18.88 22.04 -25.66
CA GLN A 20 19.04 22.63 -26.99
C GLN A 20 20.33 22.21 -27.69
N VAL A 21 21.48 22.24 -27.00
CA VAL A 21 22.76 21.85 -27.61
C VAL A 21 22.84 20.34 -27.84
N LEU A 22 22.16 19.54 -27.03
CA LEU A 22 22.06 18.08 -27.19
C LEU A 22 20.98 17.68 -28.21
N GLU A 23 20.21 18.61 -28.76
CA GLU A 23 19.11 18.37 -29.68
C GLU A 23 18.04 17.40 -29.13
N ILE A 24 17.79 17.45 -27.81
CA ILE A 24 16.78 16.64 -27.11
C ILE A 24 15.73 17.53 -26.45
N SER A 25 14.59 16.94 -26.07
CA SER A 25 13.59 17.66 -25.29
C SER A 25 14.06 17.93 -23.85
N LEU A 26 13.51 18.98 -23.24
CA LEU A 26 13.77 19.30 -21.82
C LEU A 26 13.39 18.13 -20.90
N LYS A 27 12.32 17.40 -21.25
CA LYS A 27 11.85 16.23 -20.50
C LYS A 27 12.87 15.10 -20.54
N GLU A 28 13.40 14.77 -21.73
CA GLU A 28 14.44 13.74 -21.87
C GLU A 28 15.71 14.14 -21.11
N TRP A 29 16.10 15.41 -21.15
CA TRP A 29 17.24 15.89 -20.34
C TRP A 29 17.00 15.71 -18.83
N GLN A 30 15.79 16.00 -18.34
CA GLN A 30 15.43 15.78 -16.93
C GLN A 30 15.46 14.31 -16.54
N GLU A 31 14.98 13.41 -17.40
CA GLU A 31 15.03 11.96 -17.18
C GLU A 31 16.47 11.44 -17.14
N ILE A 32 17.34 11.89 -18.07
CA ILE A 32 18.77 11.55 -18.08
C ILE A 32 19.45 12.06 -16.81
N LYS A 33 19.14 13.28 -16.37
CA LYS A 33 19.69 13.88 -15.15
C LYS A 33 19.28 13.10 -13.91
N LEU A 34 18.04 12.66 -13.83
CA LEU A 34 17.54 11.79 -12.74
C LEU A 34 18.22 10.41 -12.78
N ALA A 35 18.31 9.79 -13.96
CA ALA A 35 18.98 8.51 -14.13
C ALA A 35 20.46 8.58 -13.72
N PHE A 36 21.14 9.68 -14.04
CA PHE A 36 22.53 9.90 -13.64
C PHE A 36 22.67 10.11 -12.13
N GLN A 37 21.76 10.83 -11.47
CA GLN A 37 21.75 10.99 -10.01
C GLN A 37 21.50 9.66 -9.30
N ASN A 38 20.62 8.82 -9.84
CA ASN A 38 20.28 7.52 -9.28
C ASN A 38 21.26 6.40 -9.67
N ARG A 39 22.37 6.74 -10.34
CA ARG A 39 23.36 5.76 -10.82
C ARG A 39 24.10 5.07 -9.66
N GLU A 40 24.30 5.78 -8.56
CA GLU A 40 24.97 5.26 -7.37
C GLU A 40 23.99 5.21 -6.20
N PRO A 41 23.85 4.06 -5.53
CA PRO A 41 23.00 3.95 -4.37
C PRO A 41 23.55 4.82 -3.23
N VAL A 42 22.65 5.53 -2.54
CA VAL A 42 22.99 6.24 -1.31
C VAL A 42 23.01 5.23 -0.16
N SER A 43 24.04 5.30 0.70
CA SER A 43 24.08 4.44 1.89
C SER A 43 22.96 4.80 2.86
N LEU A 44 22.28 3.78 3.37
CA LEU A 44 21.28 3.93 4.42
C LEU A 44 21.90 4.34 5.77
N ASP A 45 23.20 4.13 5.95
CA ASP A 45 23.94 4.54 7.15
C ASP A 45 24.29 6.04 7.16
N VAL A 46 23.95 6.79 6.09
CA VAL A 46 24.16 8.24 6.03
C VAL A 46 23.36 8.90 7.15
N LYS A 47 24.07 9.62 8.02
CA LYS A 47 23.46 10.35 9.13
C LYS A 47 22.85 11.66 8.64
N ILE A 48 21.59 11.87 8.95
CA ILE A 48 20.83 13.06 8.60
C ILE A 48 20.57 13.87 9.87
N SER A 49 20.88 15.16 9.83
CA SER A 49 20.57 16.09 10.92
C SER A 49 19.11 16.51 10.81
N ASN A 50 18.27 16.01 11.71
CA ASN A 50 16.84 16.33 11.72
C ASN A 50 16.48 17.36 12.80
N GLY A 51 17.20 18.50 12.83
CA GLY A 51 16.86 19.67 13.65
C GLY A 51 16.85 19.48 15.18
N GLY A 52 17.08 18.28 15.69
CA GLY A 52 17.20 17.93 17.11
C GLY A 52 18.52 17.20 17.40
N GLU A 53 18.82 16.99 18.69
CA GLU A 53 20.11 16.47 19.20
C GLU A 53 20.47 15.03 18.77
N GLY A 54 19.69 14.38 17.91
CA GLY A 54 19.92 13.02 17.42
C GLY A 54 20.36 12.99 15.95
N GLN A 55 21.46 12.30 15.67
CA GLN A 55 21.83 11.89 14.31
C GLN A 55 21.06 10.60 13.97
N THR A 56 20.02 10.69 13.13
CA THR A 56 19.25 9.54 12.62
C THR A 56 19.85 9.07 11.30
N SER A 57 19.94 7.75 11.08
CA SER A 57 20.38 7.22 9.78
C SER A 57 19.29 7.35 8.72
N LEU A 58 19.66 7.48 7.44
CA LEU A 58 18.69 7.50 6.34
C LEU A 58 17.81 6.24 6.35
N GLY A 59 18.38 5.09 6.69
CA GLY A 59 17.67 3.80 6.79
C GLY A 59 16.57 3.79 7.84
N GLU A 60 16.75 4.46 8.97
CA GLU A 60 15.72 4.58 10.02
C GLU A 60 14.51 5.41 9.57
N LEU A 61 14.66 6.24 8.54
CA LEU A 61 13.59 7.05 7.97
C LEU A 61 12.85 6.36 6.81
N VAL A 62 13.37 5.25 6.29
CA VAL A 62 12.74 4.54 5.16
C VAL A 62 11.63 3.63 5.72
N PRO A 63 10.35 3.91 5.42
CA PRO A 63 9.27 3.04 5.84
C PRO A 63 9.32 1.72 5.06
N ASP A 64 9.14 0.60 5.75
CA ASP A 64 8.88 -0.68 5.09
C ASP A 64 7.41 -0.73 4.64
N ILE A 65 7.21 -0.68 3.32
CA ILE A 65 5.89 -0.73 2.69
C ILE A 65 5.17 -2.07 2.92
N ASN A 66 5.90 -3.13 3.27
CA ASN A 66 5.37 -4.45 3.58
C ASN A 66 5.20 -4.66 5.09
N TYR A 67 5.54 -3.67 5.92
CA TYR A 67 5.41 -3.77 7.36
C TYR A 67 3.93 -3.89 7.73
N ARG A 68 3.51 -5.11 8.05
CA ARG A 68 2.25 -5.39 8.73
C ARG A 68 2.58 -5.55 10.20
N SER A 69 2.15 -4.61 11.03
CA SER A 69 2.31 -4.81 12.47
C SER A 69 1.53 -6.06 12.89
N PHE A 70 2.17 -6.96 13.62
CA PHE A 70 1.50 -8.15 14.17
C PHE A 70 0.32 -7.78 15.10
N GLN A 71 0.39 -6.58 15.70
CA GLN A 71 -0.67 -6.02 16.54
C GLN A 71 -1.94 -5.72 15.75
N LEU A 72 -1.83 -5.14 14.55
CA LEU A 72 -2.97 -4.86 13.66
C LEU A 72 -3.71 -6.16 13.30
N ALA A 73 -2.98 -7.24 12.99
CA ALA A 73 -3.60 -8.52 12.66
C ALA A 73 -4.41 -9.13 13.81
N GLN A 74 -3.92 -9.00 15.06
CA GLN A 74 -4.61 -9.50 16.24
C GLN A 74 -5.85 -8.65 16.58
N GLU A 75 -5.74 -7.32 16.49
CA GLU A 75 -6.87 -6.42 16.67
C GLU A 75 -7.95 -6.66 15.62
N ASP A 76 -7.57 -6.82 14.35
CA ASP A 76 -8.50 -7.12 13.26
C ASP A 76 -9.20 -8.47 13.47
N GLN A 77 -8.49 -9.48 13.99
CA GLN A 77 -9.09 -10.77 14.33
C GLN A 77 -10.13 -10.62 15.46
N ILE A 78 -9.83 -9.86 16.52
CA ILE A 78 -10.76 -9.60 17.61
C ILE A 78 -11.99 -8.83 17.11
N ARG A 79 -11.78 -7.77 16.33
CA ARG A 79 -12.87 -6.98 15.71
C ARG A 79 -13.77 -7.86 14.83
N LEU A 80 -13.17 -8.71 14.00
CA LEU A 80 -13.90 -9.62 13.14
C LEU A 80 -14.72 -10.63 13.95
N GLN A 81 -14.15 -11.21 15.01
CA GLN A 81 -14.88 -12.13 15.90
C GLN A 81 -16.08 -11.45 16.58
N GLN A 82 -15.90 -10.21 17.06
CA GLN A 82 -16.99 -9.43 17.63
C GLN A 82 -18.09 -9.14 16.61
N ALA A 83 -17.72 -8.74 15.39
CA ALA A 83 -18.67 -8.47 14.31
C ALA A 83 -19.44 -9.72 13.87
N LEU A 84 -18.76 -10.88 13.77
CA LEU A 84 -19.40 -12.18 13.52
C LEU A 84 -20.38 -12.55 14.64
N GLY A 85 -20.03 -12.24 15.90
CA GLY A 85 -20.87 -12.41 17.08
C GLY A 85 -22.21 -11.67 17.04
N GLN A 86 -22.30 -10.58 16.25
CA GLN A 86 -23.53 -9.80 16.07
C GLN A 86 -24.43 -10.31 14.95
N LEU A 87 -23.94 -11.21 14.09
CA LEU A 87 -24.74 -11.80 13.03
C LEU A 87 -25.74 -12.82 13.58
N GLU A 88 -26.89 -12.93 12.90
CA GLU A 88 -27.83 -14.03 13.08
C GLU A 88 -27.09 -15.36 12.90
N GLU A 89 -27.30 -16.30 13.82
CA GLU A 89 -26.61 -17.60 13.90
C GLU A 89 -26.57 -18.33 12.55
N LYS A 90 -27.70 -18.38 11.84
CA LYS A 90 -27.78 -19.03 10.52
C LYS A 90 -26.94 -18.36 9.45
N THR A 91 -26.76 -17.05 9.52
CA THR A 91 -25.91 -16.29 8.59
C THR A 91 -24.44 -16.45 8.96
N ARG A 92 -24.11 -16.43 10.25
CA ARG A 92 -22.77 -16.71 10.76
C ARG A 92 -22.28 -18.09 10.32
N ASN A 93 -23.08 -19.14 10.54
CA ASN A 93 -22.71 -20.51 10.18
C ASN A 93 -22.42 -20.65 8.67
N ILE A 94 -23.21 -19.98 7.83
CA ILE A 94 -22.97 -19.96 6.38
C ILE A 94 -21.66 -19.27 6.03
N LEU A 95 -21.34 -18.14 6.66
CA LEU A 95 -20.06 -17.45 6.44
C LEU A 95 -18.87 -18.30 6.94
N GLU A 96 -19.00 -18.97 8.07
CA GLU A 96 -17.98 -19.89 8.56
C GLU A 96 -17.75 -21.05 7.60
N PHE A 97 -18.81 -21.66 7.06
CA PHE A 97 -18.67 -22.71 6.06
C PHE A 97 -17.96 -22.22 4.80
N VAL A 98 -18.33 -21.04 4.29
CA VAL A 98 -17.78 -20.52 3.04
C VAL A 98 -16.35 -19.99 3.18
N PHE A 99 -16.04 -19.27 4.26
CA PHE A 99 -14.77 -18.55 4.40
C PHE A 99 -13.77 -19.17 5.38
N LEU A 100 -14.23 -19.95 6.37
CA LEU A 100 -13.34 -20.57 7.36
C LEU A 100 -13.13 -22.07 7.08
N LYS A 101 -14.09 -22.74 6.44
CA LYS A 101 -13.99 -24.16 6.07
C LYS A 101 -13.82 -24.39 4.57
N ASP A 102 -13.66 -23.31 3.79
CA ASP A 102 -13.48 -23.34 2.33
C ASP A 102 -14.52 -24.15 1.54
N LEU A 103 -15.75 -24.24 2.05
CA LEU A 103 -16.84 -24.90 1.32
C LEU A 103 -17.40 -23.96 0.24
N THR A 104 -17.69 -24.52 -0.92
CA THR A 104 -18.44 -23.79 -1.94
C THR A 104 -19.86 -23.47 -1.45
N GLN A 105 -20.51 -22.47 -2.06
CA GLN A 105 -21.91 -22.18 -1.75
C GLN A 105 -22.84 -23.36 -2.05
N ARG A 106 -22.45 -24.24 -2.99
CA ARG A 106 -23.20 -25.46 -3.31
C ARG A 106 -23.05 -26.51 -2.22
N GLU A 107 -21.83 -26.80 -1.77
CA GLU A 107 -21.57 -27.73 -0.67
C GLU A 107 -22.21 -27.23 0.64
N THR A 108 -22.12 -25.93 0.90
CA THR A 108 -22.79 -25.31 2.05
C THR A 108 -24.32 -25.47 1.98
N ALA A 109 -24.90 -25.34 0.79
CA ALA A 109 -26.34 -25.51 0.56
C ALA A 109 -26.78 -26.96 0.79
N GLU A 110 -26.02 -27.92 0.27
CA GLU A 110 -26.22 -29.36 0.47
C GLU A 110 -26.12 -29.73 1.95
N GLN A 111 -25.10 -29.24 2.65
CA GLN A 111 -24.88 -29.53 4.06
C GLN A 111 -25.97 -28.94 4.98
N LEU A 112 -26.54 -27.80 4.61
CA LEU A 112 -27.58 -27.12 5.38
C LEU A 112 -29.01 -27.46 4.92
N GLY A 113 -29.17 -28.25 3.86
CA GLY A 113 -30.50 -28.59 3.31
C GLY A 113 -31.29 -27.38 2.81
N ILE A 114 -30.60 -26.35 2.29
CA ILE A 114 -31.22 -25.12 1.77
C ILE A 114 -30.82 -24.87 0.32
N SER A 115 -31.48 -23.92 -0.35
CA SER A 115 -31.11 -23.58 -1.73
C SER A 115 -29.80 -22.79 -1.80
N VAL A 116 -29.03 -22.98 -2.87
CA VAL A 116 -27.81 -22.19 -3.18
C VAL A 116 -28.12 -20.69 -3.23
N VAL A 117 -29.30 -20.32 -3.73
CA VAL A 117 -29.77 -18.93 -3.77
C VAL A 117 -29.94 -18.36 -2.36
N THR A 118 -30.46 -19.15 -1.43
CA THR A 118 -30.58 -18.78 -0.01
C THR A 118 -29.20 -18.56 0.61
N VAL A 119 -28.23 -19.45 0.32
CA VAL A 119 -26.83 -19.30 0.75
C VAL A 119 -26.25 -18.00 0.20
N SER A 120 -26.35 -17.77 -1.10
CA SER A 120 -25.85 -16.56 -1.76
C SER A 120 -26.43 -15.27 -1.16
N ARG A 121 -27.76 -15.23 -0.93
CA ARG A 121 -28.42 -14.08 -0.30
C ARG A 121 -27.92 -13.85 1.12
N ARG A 122 -27.72 -14.91 1.91
CA ARG A 122 -27.21 -14.81 3.28
C ARG A 122 -25.74 -14.42 3.34
N VAL A 123 -24.90 -14.92 2.43
CA VAL A 123 -23.51 -14.48 2.29
C VAL A 123 -23.46 -12.98 2.02
N LYS A 124 -24.22 -12.49 1.02
CA LYS A 124 -24.28 -11.06 0.70
C LYS A 124 -24.75 -10.23 1.90
N LYS A 125 -25.87 -10.60 2.53
CA LYS A 125 -26.39 -9.91 3.71
C LYS A 125 -25.39 -9.91 4.87
N GLY A 126 -24.74 -11.03 5.12
CA GLY A 126 -23.72 -11.17 6.16
C GLY A 126 -22.52 -10.26 5.92
N LEU A 127 -22.02 -10.21 4.68
CA LEU A 127 -20.93 -9.31 4.30
C LEU A 127 -21.31 -7.83 4.41
N GLU A 128 -22.54 -7.45 4.05
CA GLU A 128 -23.04 -6.08 4.24
C GLU A 128 -23.05 -5.68 5.71
N VAL A 129 -23.56 -6.55 6.59
CA VAL A 129 -23.60 -6.29 8.03
C VAL A 129 -22.19 -6.23 8.62
N LEU A 130 -21.28 -7.15 8.24
CA LEU A 130 -19.89 -7.11 8.66
C LEU A 130 -19.21 -5.82 8.22
N LYS A 131 -19.41 -5.39 6.97
CA LYS A 131 -18.87 -4.13 6.45
C LYS A 131 -19.41 -2.92 7.24
N SER A 132 -20.70 -2.89 7.56
CA SER A 132 -21.28 -1.83 8.37
C SER A 132 -20.80 -1.82 9.81
N ASN A 133 -20.55 -2.99 10.41
CA ASN A 133 -20.09 -3.09 11.80
C ASN A 133 -18.60 -2.77 11.92
N MET A 134 -17.78 -3.20 10.96
CA MET A 134 -16.34 -2.93 10.95
C MET A 134 -16.00 -1.55 10.39
N GLY A 135 -16.83 -0.98 9.52
CA GLY A 135 -16.65 0.37 8.95
C GLY A 135 -17.14 1.51 9.85
N LYS A 136 -17.67 1.20 11.05
CA LYS A 136 -18.18 2.20 12.01
C LYS A 136 -17.09 2.84 12.88
N GLU A 137 -15.82 2.52 12.66
CA GLU A 137 -14.70 3.16 13.36
C GLU A 137 -13.63 3.60 12.37
N ILE A 138 -13.79 4.81 11.86
CA ILE A 138 -12.69 5.73 11.58
C ILE A 138 -13.10 7.02 12.31
N CYS A 139 -12.22 7.48 13.19
CA CYS A 139 -12.37 8.58 14.15
C CYS A 139 -13.25 9.75 13.69
#